data_AF-A0A095XNK0-F1
#
_entry.id   AF-A0A095XNK0-F1
#
_cell.length_a   1.000
_cell.length_b   1.000
_cell.length_c   1.000
_cell.angle_alpha   90.00
_cell.angle_beta   90.00
_cell.angle_gamma   90.00
#
_symmetry.space_group_name_H-M   'P 1'
#
loop_
_entity.id
_entity.type
_entity.pdbx_description
1 polymer ?
#
loop_
_entity_poly.entity_id
_entity_poly.type
_entity_poly.pdbx_seq_one_letter_code
_entity_poly.pdbx_strand_id
1 'polypeptide(L)' 'MSDNYEDTEVLALLRQTAQSRVKLARAMLAAYAADAFDHPATPEDITRWTEELADAEKELRRLSN' A
#
# COMPACT_ATOMS: atom_id res chain seq x y z
N MET A 1 26.46 18.02 9.71
CA MET A 1 25.22 17.68 10.43
C MET A 1 24.02 17.68 9.47
N SER A 2 24.18 17.23 8.23
CA SER A 2 23.11 17.16 7.20
C SER A 2 22.44 15.80 7.14
N ASP A 3 23.18 14.73 7.43
CA ASP A 3 22.76 13.34 7.16
C ASP A 3 21.51 12.92 7.93
N ASN A 4 21.36 13.36 9.18
CA ASN A 4 20.18 13.02 9.98
C ASN A 4 18.88 13.66 9.46
N TYR A 5 18.95 14.79 8.74
CA TYR A 5 17.75 15.49 8.26
C TYR A 5 17.23 14.85 6.98
N GLU A 6 18.13 14.53 6.04
CA GLU A 6 17.80 13.83 4.80
C GLU A 6 17.25 12.41 5.09
N ASP A 7 17.86 11.68 6.03
CA ASP A 7 17.36 10.36 6.45
C ASP A 7 15.93 10.44 7.03
N THR A 8 15.60 11.52 7.74
CA THR A 8 14.26 11.71 8.32
C THR A 8 13.23 12.00 7.23
N GLU A 9 13.58 12.80 6.22
CA GLU A 9 12.70 13.10 5.08
C GLU A 9 12.47 11.87 4.19
N VAL A 10 13.52 11.10 3.92
CA VAL A 10 13.42 9.84 3.17
C VAL A 10 12.51 8.85 3.91
N LEU A 11 12.69 8.65 5.22
CA LEU A 11 11.82 7.78 6.01
C LEU A 11 10.37 8.27 6.04
N ALA A 12 10.15 9.59 6.09
CA ALA A 12 8.82 10.17 6.01
C ALA A 12 8.14 9.88 4.66
N LEU A 13 8.87 10.06 3.55
CA LEU A 13 8.40 9.77 2.20
C LEU A 13 8.07 8.28 2.01
N LEU A 14 8.94 7.39 2.51
CA LEU A 14 8.70 5.95 2.48
C LEU A 14 7.44 5.57 3.27
N ARG A 15 7.24 6.18 4.46
CA ARG A 15 6.03 5.95 5.26
C ARG A 15 4.76 6.41 4.54
N GLN A 16 4.79 7.59 3.91
CA GLN A 16 3.66 8.10 3.12
C GLN A 16 3.36 7.21 1.92
N THR A 17 4.39 6.69 1.27
CA THR A 17 4.25 5.76 0.14
C THR A 17 3.59 4.46 0.60
N ALA A 18 4.08 3.85 1.68
CA ALA A 18 3.47 2.64 2.25
C ALA A 18 2.00 2.86 2.67
N GLN A 19 1.68 4.00 3.28
CA GLN A 19 0.28 4.37 3.60
C GLN A 19 -0.59 4.49 2.34
N SER A 20 -0.06 5.07 1.27
CA SER A 20 -0.78 5.23 0.00
C SER A 20 -1.03 3.88 -0.67
N ARG A 21 -0.04 2.97 -0.63
CA ARG A 21 -0.18 1.58 -1.10
C ARG A 21 -1.29 0.82 -0.36
N VAL A 22 -1.34 0.92 0.98
CA VAL A 22 -2.43 0.32 1.78
C VAL A 22 -3.80 0.85 1.37
N LYS A 23 -3.94 2.17 1.21
CA LYS A 23 -5.21 2.80 0.80
C LYS A 23 -5.63 2.32 -0.59
N LEU A 24 -4.71 2.28 -1.55
CA LEU A 24 -4.95 1.83 -2.91
C LEU A 24 -5.41 0.36 -2.93
N ALA A 25 -4.67 -0.54 -2.28
CA ALA A 25 -5.01 -1.96 -2.26
C ALA A 25 -6.40 -2.22 -1.65
N ARG A 26 -6.73 -1.53 -0.54
CA ARG A 26 -8.07 -1.60 0.07
C ARG A 26 -9.16 -1.06 -0.87
N ALA A 27 -8.90 0.05 -1.55
CA ALA A 27 -9.85 0.63 -2.49
C ALA A 27 -10.12 -0.31 -3.68
N MET A 28 -9.07 -0.94 -4.23
CA MET A 28 -9.19 -1.90 -5.32
C MET A 28 -10.01 -3.13 -4.90
N LEU A 29 -9.68 -3.74 -3.76
CA LEU A 29 -10.44 -4.88 -3.24
C LEU A 29 -11.91 -4.52 -2.96
N ALA A 30 -12.17 -3.33 -2.41
CA ALA A 30 -13.54 -2.86 -2.18
C ALA A 30 -14.30 -2.61 -3.50
N ALA A 31 -13.63 -2.04 -4.51
CA ALA A 31 -14.21 -1.83 -5.83
C ALA A 31 -14.56 -3.16 -6.52
N TYR A 32 -13.67 -4.17 -6.41
CA TYR A 32 -13.98 -5.52 -6.89
C TYR A 32 -15.14 -6.17 -6.14
N ALA A 33 -15.18 -6.06 -4.80
CA ALA A 33 -16.27 -6.63 -4.00
C ALA A 33 -17.63 -5.94 -4.26
N ALA A 34 -17.62 -4.72 -4.77
CA ALA A 34 -18.80 -3.96 -5.14
C ALA A 34 -19.15 -4.07 -6.63
N ASP A 35 -18.45 -4.91 -7.41
CA ASP A 35 -18.57 -5.01 -8.87
C ASP A 35 -18.54 -3.63 -9.56
N ALA A 36 -17.66 -2.73 -9.08
CA ALA A 36 -17.60 -1.34 -9.53
C ALA A 36 -16.90 -1.13 -10.88
N PHE A 37 -16.33 -2.19 -11.48
CA PHE A 37 -15.64 -2.16 -12.76
C PHE A 37 -16.45 -2.86 -13.85
N ASP A 38 -16.24 -2.49 -15.11
CA ASP A 38 -16.91 -3.08 -16.28
C ASP A 38 -16.62 -4.59 -16.45
N HIS A 39 -15.50 -5.06 -15.89
CA HIS A 39 -15.11 -6.46 -15.88
C HIS A 39 -14.98 -6.96 -14.44
N PRO A 40 -15.49 -8.17 -14.14
CA PRO A 40 -15.34 -8.75 -12.81
C PRO A 40 -13.87 -9.02 -12.51
N ALA A 41 -13.53 -8.98 -11.23
CA ALA A 41 -12.19 -9.33 -10.77
C ALA A 41 -11.84 -10.77 -11.13
N THR A 42 -10.63 -10.99 -11.65
CA THR A 42 -10.09 -12.35 -11.73
C THR A 42 -9.57 -12.79 -10.35
N PRO A 43 -9.48 -14.11 -10.08
CA PRO A 43 -8.79 -14.61 -8.88
C PRO A 43 -7.37 -14.08 -8.74
N GLU A 44 -6.67 -13.89 -9.86
CA GLU A 44 -5.32 -13.32 -9.92
C GLU A 44 -5.31 -11.84 -9.48
N ASP A 45 -6.30 -11.05 -9.88
CA ASP A 45 -6.45 -9.65 -9.41
C ASP A 45 -6.65 -9.59 -7.90
N ILE A 46 -7.55 -10.42 -7.36
CA ILE A 46 -7.83 -10.47 -5.92
C ILE A 46 -6.57 -10.86 -5.16
N THR A 47 -5.85 -11.89 -5.65
CA THR A 47 -4.60 -12.36 -5.04
C THR A 47 -3.56 -11.24 -5.02
N ARG A 48 -3.32 -10.61 -6.18
CA ARG A 48 -2.36 -9.51 -6.32
C ARG A 48 -2.62 -8.38 -5.31
N TRP A 49 -3.86 -7.90 -5.21
CA TRP A 49 -4.16 -6.78 -4.31
C TRP A 49 -4.19 -7.17 -2.84
N THR A 50 -4.48 -8.44 -2.53
CA THR A 50 -4.35 -8.99 -1.17
C THR A 50 -2.89 -9.05 -0.74
N GLU A 51 -2.00 -9.53 -1.62
CA GLU A 51 -0.55 -9.57 -1.38
C GLU A 51 0.04 -8.16 -1.25
N GLU A 52 -0.33 -7.24 -2.14
CA GLU A 52 0.08 -5.83 -2.09
C GLU A 52 -0.33 -5.16 -0.78
N LEU A 53 -1.54 -5.44 -0.29
CA LEU A 53 -2.00 -4.95 1.01
C LEU A 53 -1.13 -5.50 2.15
N ALA A 54 -0.89 -6.80 2.17
CA ALA A 54 -0.09 -7.44 3.21
C ALA A 54 1.36 -6.93 3.24
N ASP A 55 1.97 -6.75 2.06
CA ASP A 55 3.31 -6.19 1.92
C ASP A 55 3.37 -4.73 2.40
N ALA A 56 2.45 -3.88 1.93
CA ALA A 56 2.40 -2.48 2.32
C ALA A 56 2.17 -2.29 3.83
N GLU A 57 1.33 -3.11 4.45
CA GLU A 57 1.12 -3.10 5.90
C GLU A 57 2.37 -3.56 6.67
N LYS A 58 3.09 -4.56 6.16
CA LYS A 58 4.37 -5.01 6.74
C LYS A 58 5.43 -3.91 6.65
N GLU A 59 5.54 -3.25 5.50
CA GLU A 59 6.45 -2.14 5.30
C GLU A 59 6.12 -0.96 6.22
N LEU A 60 4.83 -0.62 6.35
CA LEU A 60 4.40 0.46 7.24
C LEU A 60 4.75 0.18 8.71
N ARG A 61 4.59 -1.07 9.16
CA ARG A 61 5.02 -1.49 10.51
C ARG A 61 6.54 -1.35 10.68
N ARG A 62 7.33 -1.74 9.67
CA ARG A 62 8.80 -1.62 9.69
C ARG A 62 9.25 -0.15 9.78
N LEU A 63 8.53 0.76 9.12
CA LEU A 63 8.87 2.19 9.08
C LEU A 63 8.30 2.99 10.27
N SER A 64 7.47 2.37 11.12
CA SER A 64 6.87 3.01 12.29
C SER A 64 7.53 2.60 13.61
N ASN A 65 8.34 1.53 13.58
CA ASN A 65 9.21 1.07 14.67
C ASN A 65 10.63 1.59 14.45
#